data_AF-A0A9E4D6B7-F1
#
_entry.id   AF-A0A9E4D6B7-F1
#
_cell.length_a   1.000
_cell.length_b   1.000
_cell.length_c   1.000
_cell.angle_alpha   90.00
_cell.angle_beta   90.00
_cell.angle_gamma   90.00
#
_symmetry.space_group_name_H-M   'P 1'
#
loop_
_entity.id
_entity.type
_entity.pdbx_description
1 polymer ?
#
loop_
_entity_poly.entity_id
_entity_poly.type
_entity_poly.pdbx_seq_one_letter_code
_entity_poly.pdbx_strand_id
1 'polypeptide(L)'
;QVWDRQLRWSRVRRDGFPGLFALEGLNSALPLALVLAGLGNLGVALAFLALWYAAEWHLTRRAGWPATWRDALALPLRDAMLPALWLATWRRRGFTWRGTPMDEAPARP
;
A
#
# COMPACT_ATOMS: atom_id res chain seq x y z
N GLN A 1 -11.00 10.51 10.50
CA GLN A 1 -11.02 9.15 9.92
C GLN A 1 -10.12 9.10 8.68
N VAL A 2 -8.87 8.62 8.82
CA VAL A 2 -7.93 8.46 7.70
C VAL A 2 -8.13 7.11 7.01
N TRP A 3 -8.36 6.04 7.78
CA TRP A 3 -8.58 4.70 7.27
C TRP A 3 -9.75 4.60 6.30
N ASP A 4 -10.94 5.08 6.69
CA ASP A 4 -12.13 5.01 5.84
C ASP A 4 -11.97 5.78 4.53
N ARG A 5 -11.19 6.87 4.58
CA ARG A 5 -10.81 7.61 3.38
C ARG A 5 -9.93 6.75 2.46
N GLN A 6 -8.88 6.12 3.00
CA GLN A 6 -8.01 5.22 2.22
C GLN A 6 -8.80 4.06 1.61
N LEU A 7 -9.72 3.46 2.38
CA LEU A 7 -10.55 2.36 1.90
C LEU A 7 -11.50 2.78 0.77
N ARG A 8 -12.03 4.01 0.77
CA ARG A 8 -12.80 4.53 -0.37
C ARG A 8 -11.93 4.69 -1.62
N TRP A 9 -10.74 5.29 -1.51
CA TRP A 9 -9.81 5.45 -2.64
C TRP A 9 -9.32 4.12 -3.19
N SER A 10 -9.10 3.14 -2.30
CA SER A 10 -8.72 1.79 -2.69
C SER A 10 -9.83 1.13 -3.55
N ARG A 11 -11.11 1.28 -3.16
CA ARG A 11 -12.25 0.79 -3.95
C ARG A 11 -12.33 1.44 -5.32
N VAL A 12 -12.19 2.76 -5.40
CA VAL A 12 -12.18 3.49 -6.68
C VAL A 12 -11.10 2.93 -7.63
N ARG A 13 -9.91 2.61 -7.13
CA ARG A 13 -8.82 2.03 -7.93
C ARG A 13 -9.11 0.59 -8.35
N ARG A 14 -9.65 -0.23 -7.45
CA ARG A 14 -10.10 -1.60 -7.76
C ARG A 14 -11.12 -1.60 -8.90
N ASP A 15 -12.13 -0.75 -8.80
CA ASP A 15 -13.24 -0.73 -9.75
C ASP A 15 -12.85 -0.10 -11.10
N GLY A 16 -11.94 0.88 -11.09
CA GLY A 16 -11.42 1.51 -12.31
C GLY A 16 -10.38 0.68 -13.07
N PHE A 17 -9.50 -0.04 -12.36
CA PHE A 17 -8.36 -0.75 -12.96
C PHE A 17 -8.10 -2.10 -12.26
N PRO A 18 -9.03 -3.07 -12.34
CA PRO A 18 -8.97 -4.29 -11.54
C PRO A 18 -7.69 -5.12 -11.77
N GLY A 19 -7.20 -5.19 -13.00
CA GLY A 19 -5.97 -5.92 -13.32
C GLY A 19 -4.71 -5.31 -12.69
N LEU A 20 -4.56 -3.98 -12.75
CA LEU A 20 -3.44 -3.28 -12.10
C LEU A 20 -3.59 -3.30 -10.57
N PHE A 21 -4.83 -3.15 -10.08
CA PHE A 21 -5.12 -3.19 -8.65
C PHE A 21 -4.83 -4.57 -8.03
N ALA A 22 -5.00 -5.67 -8.77
CA ALA A 22 -4.63 -7.00 -8.30
C ALA A 22 -3.13 -7.11 -7.97
N LEU A 23 -2.28 -6.40 -8.71
CA LEU A 23 -0.82 -6.37 -8.49
C LEU A 23 -0.39 -5.34 -7.44
N GLU A 24 -1.29 -4.49 -6.95
CA GLU A 24 -0.95 -3.40 -6.02
C GLU A 24 -0.34 -3.91 -4.70
N GLY A 25 -0.72 -5.11 -4.25
CA GLY A 25 -0.12 -5.75 -3.07
C GLY A 25 1.39 -6.01 -3.20
N LEU A 26 1.93 -5.99 -4.43
CA LEU A 26 3.34 -6.21 -4.73
C LEU A 26 4.16 -4.90 -4.84
N ASN A 27 3.52 -3.74 -4.76
CA ASN A 27 4.19 -2.46 -5.05
C ASN A 27 5.14 -1.96 -3.94
N SER A 28 5.15 -2.58 -2.75
CA SER A 28 6.06 -2.18 -1.66
C SER A 28 7.37 -2.98 -1.69
N ALA A 29 8.37 -2.52 -0.92
CA ALA A 29 9.62 -3.26 -0.76
C ALA A 29 9.47 -4.58 0.03
N LEU A 30 8.38 -4.72 0.79
CA LEU A 30 8.16 -5.85 1.69
C LEU A 30 8.05 -7.20 0.97
N PRO A 31 7.24 -7.39 -0.10
CA PRO A 31 7.18 -8.63 -0.86
C PRO A 31 8.55 -9.16 -1.30
N LEU A 32 9.40 -8.30 -1.89
CA LEU A 32 10.72 -8.73 -2.33
C LEU A 32 11.62 -9.11 -1.14
N ALA A 33 11.60 -8.32 -0.07
CA ALA A 33 12.35 -8.63 1.15
C ALA A 33 11.91 -9.97 1.77
N LEU A 34 10.61 -10.28 1.75
CA LEU A 34 10.06 -11.55 2.22
C LEU A 34 10.51 -12.72 1.35
N VAL A 35 10.53 -12.56 0.02
CA VAL A 35 11.05 -13.58 -0.91
C VAL A 35 12.54 -13.84 -0.63
N LEU A 36 13.36 -12.80 -0.51
CA LEU A 36 14.78 -12.93 -0.21
C LEU A 36 15.03 -13.64 1.12
N ALA A 37 14.28 -13.26 2.16
CA ALA A 37 14.35 -13.91 3.47
C ALA A 37 13.92 -15.38 3.42
N GLY A 38 12.83 -15.69 2.70
CA GLY A 38 12.33 -17.06 2.52
C GLY A 38 13.29 -17.98 1.75
N LEU A 39 14.13 -17.41 0.88
CA LEU A 39 15.22 -18.12 0.20
C LEU A 39 16.49 -18.28 1.06
N GLY A 40 16.44 -17.93 2.36
CA GLY A 40 17.56 -18.01 3.29
C GLY A 40 18.53 -16.82 3.25
N ASN A 41 18.27 -15.80 2.43
CA ASN A 41 19.14 -14.64 2.25
C ASN A 41 18.76 -13.48 3.20
N LEU A 42 18.62 -13.76 4.50
CA LEU A 42 18.17 -12.76 5.47
C LEU A 42 19.05 -11.51 5.50
N GLY A 43 20.38 -11.66 5.42
CA GLY A 43 21.30 -10.52 5.36
C GLY A 43 21.06 -9.62 4.14
N VAL A 44 20.78 -10.22 2.98
CA VAL A 44 20.48 -9.48 1.74
C VAL A 44 19.12 -8.78 1.86
N ALA A 45 18.11 -9.45 2.42
CA ALA A 45 16.80 -8.86 2.66
C ALA A 45 16.88 -7.63 3.58
N LEU A 46 17.65 -7.72 4.67
CA LEU A 46 17.85 -6.60 5.60
C LEU A 46 18.64 -5.46 4.95
N ALA A 47 19.70 -5.76 4.22
CA ALA A 47 20.48 -4.75 3.48
C ALA A 47 19.62 -4.03 2.44
N PHE A 48 18.78 -4.78 1.71
CA PHE A 48 17.83 -4.23 0.75
C PHE A 48 16.83 -3.29 1.42
N LEU A 49 16.19 -3.70 2.52
CA LEU A 49 15.24 -2.86 3.26
C LEU A 49 15.91 -1.60 3.83
N ALA A 50 17.12 -1.75 4.39
CA ALA A 50 17.89 -0.62 4.90
C ALA A 50 18.20 0.40 3.80
N LEU A 51 18.66 -0.07 2.63
CA LEU A 51 18.94 0.79 1.49
C LEU A 51 17.68 1.47 0.97
N TRP A 52 16.58 0.72 0.86
CA TRP A 52 15.29 1.22 0.38
C TRP A 52 14.75 2.34 1.27
N TYR A 53 14.61 2.09 2.57
CA TYR A 53 14.08 3.09 3.49
C TYR A 53 15.05 4.26 3.73
N ALA A 54 16.37 4.04 3.62
CA ALA A 54 17.34 5.13 3.62
C ALA A 54 17.17 6.05 2.40
N ALA A 55 16.91 5.49 1.22
CA ALA A 55 16.63 6.27 0.00
C ALA A 55 15.32 7.07 0.14
N GLU A 56 14.25 6.46 0.66
CA GLU A 56 13.00 7.16 0.91
C GLU A 56 13.15 8.28 1.95
N TRP A 57 13.86 8.02 3.04
CA TRP A 57 14.13 9.07 4.03
C TRP A 57 15.02 10.17 3.45
N HIS A 58 16.01 9.85 2.63
CA HIS A 58 16.79 10.86 1.94
C HIS A 58 15.92 11.71 1.00
N LEU A 59 14.96 11.10 0.30
CA LEU A 59 14.00 11.80 -0.54
C LEU A 59 13.12 12.76 0.27
N THR A 60 12.59 12.34 1.42
CA THR A 60 11.79 13.24 2.27
C THR A 60 12.60 14.45 2.75
N ARG A 61 13.87 14.24 3.11
CA ARG A 61 14.80 15.35 3.46
C ARG A 61 15.01 16.31 2.28
N ARG A 62 15.25 15.78 1.08
CA ARG A 62 15.44 16.57 -0.15
C ARG A 62 14.22 17.38 -0.53
N ALA A 63 13.03 16.84 -0.27
CA ALA A 63 11.75 17.51 -0.52
C ALA A 63 11.40 18.59 0.52
N GLY A 64 12.23 18.78 1.56
CA GLY A 64 11.96 19.72 2.64
C GLY A 64 10.84 19.25 3.59
N TRP A 65 10.52 17.95 3.58
CA TRP A 65 9.50 17.38 4.45
C TRP A 65 10.08 17.02 5.83
N PRO A 66 9.23 16.90 6.88
CA PRO A 66 9.65 16.35 8.16
C PRO A 66 10.34 14.99 7.98
N ALA A 67 11.50 14.85 8.61
CA ALA A 67 12.41 13.72 8.40
C ALA A 67 13.09 13.32 9.71
N THR A 68 12.28 13.22 10.76
CA THR A 68 12.68 12.74 12.09
C THR A 68 12.80 11.21 12.11
N TRP A 69 13.36 10.66 13.19
CA TRP A 69 13.42 9.20 13.37
C TRP A 69 12.03 8.54 13.38
N ARG A 70 10.99 9.28 13.79
CA ARG A 70 9.60 8.79 13.75
C ARG A 70 9.12 8.61 12.33
N ASP A 71 9.52 9.51 11.43
CA ASP A 71 9.18 9.42 10.01
C ASP A 71 9.89 8.24 9.35
N ALA A 72 11.13 7.93 9.78
CA ALA A 72 11.84 6.73 9.33
C ALA A 72 11.10 5.43 9.72
N LEU A 73 10.45 5.37 10.89
CA LEU A 73 9.60 4.24 11.30
C LEU A 73 8.21 4.27 10.62
N ALA A 74 7.74 5.44 10.20
CA ALA A 74 6.46 5.57 9.51
C ALA A 74 6.48 4.93 8.11
N LEU A 75 7.64 4.92 7.44
CA LEU A 75 7.81 4.29 6.11
C LEU A 75 7.50 2.79 6.11
N PRO A 76 8.12 1.93 6.94
CA PRO A 76 7.78 0.51 6.98
C PRO A 76 6.36 0.26 7.50
N LEU A 77 5.86 1.09 8.42
CA LEU A 77 4.47 0.98 8.88
C LEU A 77 3.47 1.28 7.76
N ARG A 78 3.71 2.32 6.96
CA ARG A 78 2.93 2.64 5.76
C ARG A 78 2.90 1.44 4.81
N ASP A 79 4.06 0.85 4.54
CA ASP A 79 4.18 -0.27 3.62
C ASP A 79 3.49 -1.54 4.14
N ALA A 80 3.47 -1.76 5.47
CA ALA A 80 2.73 -2.86 6.09
C ALA A 80 1.20 -2.64 6.10
N MET A 81 0.75 -1.39 6.16
CA MET A 81 -0.68 -1.05 6.13
C MET A 81 -1.29 -1.18 4.73
N LEU A 82 -0.50 -1.05 3.66
CA LEU A 82 -0.97 -1.16 2.28
C LEU A 82 -1.57 -2.54 1.96
N PRO A 83 -0.91 -3.69 2.26
CA PRO A 83 -1.52 -5.02 2.11
C PRO A 83 -2.80 -5.19 2.92
N ALA A 84 -2.88 -4.61 4.12
CA ALA A 84 -4.08 -4.68 4.95
C ALA A 84 -5.26 -3.93 4.31
N LEU A 85 -5.01 -2.72 3.78
CA LEU A 85 -6.00 -1.95 3.01
C LEU A 85 -6.42 -2.70 1.74
N TRP A 86 -5.45 -3.24 1.00
CA TRP A 86 -5.69 -4.01 -0.22
C TRP A 86 -6.58 -5.23 0.05
N LEU A 87 -6.24 -6.06 1.03
CA LEU A 87 -7.07 -7.20 1.47
C LEU A 87 -8.47 -6.76 1.93
N ALA A 88 -8.56 -5.68 2.70
CA ALA A 88 -9.84 -5.14 3.16
C ALA A 88 -10.74 -4.66 2.00
N THR A 89 -10.14 -4.23 0.89
CA THR A 89 -10.85 -3.77 -0.30
C THR A 89 -11.51 -4.94 -1.04
N TRP A 90 -10.91 -6.13 -1.03
CA TRP A 90 -11.51 -7.33 -1.63
C TRP A 90 -12.65 -7.92 -0.79
N ARG A 91 -12.60 -7.75 0.54
CA ARG A 91 -13.62 -8.29 1.47
C ARG A 91 -14.93 -7.50 1.50
N ARG A 92 -14.94 -6.24 1.02
CA ARG A 92 -16.12 -5.36 1.08
C ARG A 92 -16.55 -4.95 -0.33
N ARG A 93 -17.85 -5.08 -0.62
CA ARG A 93 -18.49 -4.60 -1.86
C ARG A 93 -19.31 -3.34 -1.57
N GLY A 94 -19.41 -2.45 -2.54
CA GLY A 94 -20.16 -1.19 -2.46
C GLY A 94 -19.52 -0.10 -1.60
N PHE A 95 -19.77 1.17 -1.93
CA PHE A 95 -19.47 2.31 -1.07
C PHE A 95 -20.39 3.50 -1.36
N THR A 96 -20.64 4.35 -0.36
CA THR A 96 -21.42 5.58 -0.56
C THR A 96 -20.48 6.74 -0.94
N TRP A 97 -20.82 7.46 -2.01
CA TRP A 97 -20.14 8.67 -2.44
C TRP A 97 -21.12 9.85 -2.39
N ARG A 98 -20.87 10.82 -1.50
CA ARG A 98 -21.75 11.99 -1.28
C ARG A 98 -23.25 11.65 -1.09
N GLY A 99 -23.54 10.52 -0.45
CA GLY A 99 -24.91 10.04 -0.22
C GLY A 99 -25.48 9.15 -1.32
N THR A 100 -24.78 9.00 -2.45
CA THR A 100 -25.16 8.07 -3.53
C THR A 100 -24.50 6.71 -3.28
N PRO A 101 -25.26 5.61 -3.12
CA PRO A 101 -24.69 4.27 -3.10
C PRO A 101 -24.09 3.95 -4.48
N MET A 102 -22.81 3.58 -4.49
CA MET A 102 -22.12 3.02 -5.65
C MET A 102 -22.12 1.51 -5.48
N ASP A 103 -23.17 0.85 -5.98
CA ASP A 103 -23.22 -0.61 -6.10
C ASP A 103 -22.66 -1.05 -7.47
N GLU A 104 -22.24 -2.32 -7.56
CA GLU A 104 -21.82 -2.92 -8.83
C GLU A 104 -22.96 -2.79 -9.84
N ALA A 105 -22.71 -2.09 -10.96
CA ALA A 105 -23.66 -2.04 -12.06
C ALA A 105 -24.01 -3.49 -12.48
N PRO A 106 -25.29 -3.82 -12.70
CA PRO A 106 -25.67 -5.17 -13.11
C PRO A 106 -24.89 -5.57 -14.36
N ALA A 107 -24.37 -6.80 -14.36
CA ALA A 107 -23.68 -7.36 -15.52
C ALA A 107 -24.55 -7.15 -16.76
N ARG A 108 -23.98 -6.52 -17.80
CA ARG A 108 -24.69 -6.38 -19.07
C ARG A 108 -24.96 -7.79 -19.64
N PRO A 109 -26.20 -8.04 -20.13
CA PRO A 109 -26.58 -9.33 -20.69
C PRO A 109 -25.76 -9.69 -21.93
#